data_AF-A0ABD3LLQ5-F1
#
_entry.id   AF-A0ABD3LLQ5-F1
#
_cell.length_a   1.000
_cell.length_b   1.000
_cell.length_c   1.000
_cell.angle_alpha   90.00
_cell.angle_beta   90.00
_cell.angle_gamma   90.00
#
_symmetry.space_group_name_H-M   'P 1'
#
loop_
_entity.id
_entity.type
_entity.pdbx_description
1 polymer ?
#
loop_
_entity_poly.entity_id
_entity_poly.type
_entity_poly.pdbx_seq_one_letter_code
_entity_poly.pdbx_strand_id
1 'polypeptide(L)'
;MNLIAHARGLLTPARRFGEEQVDVGEEGHARCPTASGRSSPSPLPAARGRPSRPRRTAIDTHGSRLGLANTRWSFWWLYISNLPETYSVPIFFPGEDIKNLQYAPLLYQECRFLLDFEKEVKNAISDFNMEDHPFGGQNINASSLGWAMSAVSSRAFRLYGKKFVTGAYSDVPMMLPLIDMCNHSFDPNARIVQEQGEEQPEMLVKASNDPLLLNYGCLSNDLFLLDYGFVIPSNRYDTIELKYDGALLDAASLAAGVSSPNFSSPAPWQQEILSQLNLYGGTPDLKVTLGGPDLVEGRLLAALRVLLESESESVQKHDLSTLKSISAEAPCGIAREVAAFRTIIALCVIALEHFPTKIMEDESMLKEGVPDTTKLAITFRIQKKSLIVDVTRDLSRRIKWLLSKETVSAKG
;
A
#
# COMPACT_ATOMS: atom_id res chain seq x y z
N MET A 1 -7.51 -1.49 -21.52
CA MET A 1 -6.41 -1.58 -20.54
C MET A 1 -6.00 -0.24 -19.95
N ASN A 2 -5.63 0.76 -20.74
CA ASN A 2 -5.18 2.07 -20.24
C ASN A 2 -6.20 2.74 -19.29
N LEU A 3 -7.51 2.65 -19.56
CA LEU A 3 -8.53 3.26 -18.70
C LEU A 3 -8.55 2.65 -17.28
N ILE A 4 -8.41 1.32 -17.15
CA ILE A 4 -8.46 0.61 -15.86
C ILE A 4 -7.20 0.90 -15.04
N ALA A 5 -6.04 0.81 -15.67
CA ALA A 5 -4.77 1.10 -15.00
C ALA A 5 -4.62 2.59 -14.66
N HIS A 6 -5.15 3.49 -15.50
CA HIS A 6 -5.18 4.92 -15.25
C HIS A 6 -6.16 5.30 -14.13
N ALA A 7 -7.39 4.77 -14.11
CA ALA A 7 -8.36 5.01 -13.04
C ALA A 7 -7.81 4.57 -11.67
N ARG A 8 -7.13 3.42 -11.61
CA ARG A 8 -6.53 2.90 -10.37
C ARG A 8 -5.28 3.70 -9.93
N GLY A 9 -4.46 4.14 -10.86
CA GLY A 9 -3.32 5.03 -10.60
C GLY A 9 -3.72 6.44 -10.15
N LEU A 10 -4.87 6.94 -10.61
CA LEU A 10 -5.45 8.22 -10.19
C LEU A 10 -6.10 8.16 -8.80
N LEU A 11 -6.77 7.04 -8.46
CA LEU A 11 -7.53 6.91 -7.21
C LEU A 11 -6.67 6.44 -6.01
N THR A 12 -5.51 5.82 -6.27
CA THR A 12 -4.58 5.39 -5.20
C THR A 12 -3.12 5.60 -5.61
N PRO A 13 -2.53 6.78 -5.32
CA PRO A 13 -1.12 7.09 -5.66
C PRO A 13 -0.09 6.16 -5.03
N ALA A 14 -0.45 5.47 -3.94
CA ALA A 14 0.37 4.51 -3.22
C ALA A 14 0.35 3.10 -3.85
N ARG A 15 -0.60 2.78 -4.75
CA ARG A 15 -0.62 1.52 -5.50
C ARG A 15 0.27 1.65 -6.72
N ARG A 16 1.57 1.81 -6.49
CA ARG A 16 2.58 1.78 -7.55
C ARG A 16 2.85 0.31 -7.90
N PHE A 17 2.26 -0.14 -9.00
CA PHE A 17 2.48 -1.48 -9.54
C PHE A 17 3.98 -1.76 -9.70
N GLY A 18 4.51 -2.77 -8.98
CA GLY A 18 5.81 -3.41 -9.23
C GLY A 18 7.04 -2.49 -9.33
N GLU A 19 7.18 -1.51 -8.43
CA GLU A 19 8.15 -0.41 -8.60
C GLU A 19 9.65 -0.77 -8.51
N GLU A 20 10.04 -2.00 -8.23
CA GLU A 20 11.43 -2.32 -7.83
C GLU A 20 12.21 -3.25 -8.77
N GLN A 21 11.75 -3.54 -9.98
CA GLN A 21 12.49 -4.45 -10.87
C GLN A 21 13.37 -3.78 -11.93
N VAL A 22 13.47 -2.45 -11.97
CA VAL A 22 14.25 -1.80 -13.03
C VAL A 22 15.59 -1.26 -12.55
N ASP A 23 16.61 -1.97 -13.02
CA ASP A 23 18.04 -1.62 -13.05
C ASP A 23 18.83 -1.73 -11.72
N VAL A 24 19.50 -2.87 -11.54
CA VAL A 24 20.79 -2.93 -10.86
C VAL A 24 21.75 -3.62 -11.82
N GLY A 25 22.85 -2.94 -12.12
CA GLY A 25 23.88 -3.36 -13.07
C GLY A 25 24.39 -4.79 -12.85
N GLU A 26 25.13 -5.27 -13.85
CA GLU A 26 25.74 -6.60 -13.86
C GLU A 26 26.37 -6.93 -12.49
N GLU A 27 25.98 -8.09 -11.94
CA GLU A 27 26.34 -8.62 -10.61
C GLU A 27 25.57 -8.07 -9.40
N GLY A 28 24.29 -8.43 -9.29
CA GLY A 28 23.55 -8.28 -8.04
C GLY A 28 22.31 -9.17 -7.99
N HIS A 29 22.16 -9.99 -6.95
CA HIS A 29 20.90 -10.67 -6.66
C HIS A 29 19.82 -9.61 -6.38
N ALA A 30 18.68 -9.69 -7.06
CA ALA A 30 17.54 -8.81 -6.85
C ALA A 30 16.96 -9.03 -5.45
N ARG A 31 17.42 -8.27 -4.46
CA ARG A 31 16.82 -8.16 -3.13
C ARG A 31 16.07 -6.82 -3.04
N CYS A 32 14.89 -6.80 -2.42
CA CYS A 32 14.25 -5.53 -2.02
C CYS A 32 15.30 -4.71 -1.22
N PRO A 33 15.52 -3.42 -1.51
CA PRO A 33 16.52 -2.61 -0.81
C PRO A 33 16.22 -2.53 0.69
N THR A 34 17.23 -2.68 1.54
CA THR A 34 17.14 -2.35 2.97
C THR A 34 17.18 -0.83 3.15
N ALA A 35 16.35 -0.28 4.04
CA ALA A 35 16.07 1.15 4.24
C ALA A 35 17.25 2.05 4.70
N SER A 36 18.50 1.60 4.60
CA SER A 36 19.68 2.38 4.98
C SER A 36 20.41 2.94 3.76
N GLY A 37 19.87 4.01 3.17
CA GLY A 37 20.59 4.74 2.11
C GLY A 37 19.71 5.50 1.13
N ARG A 38 19.05 6.58 1.57
CA ARG A 38 18.58 7.62 0.65
C ARG A 38 19.06 8.98 1.13
N SER A 39 20.01 9.55 0.41
CA SER A 39 20.38 10.97 0.48
C SER A 39 19.29 11.81 -0.19
N SER A 40 18.85 12.85 0.50
CA SER A 40 17.80 13.80 0.09
C SER A 40 18.13 14.53 -1.23
N PRO A 41 17.16 14.75 -2.15
CA PRO A 41 17.36 15.70 -3.24
C PRO A 41 17.06 17.13 -2.77
N SER A 42 17.93 18.07 -3.13
CA SER A 42 17.83 19.51 -2.88
C SER A 42 16.68 20.19 -3.65
N PRO A 43 16.15 21.34 -3.18
CA PRO A 43 15.00 21.99 -3.81
C PRO A 43 15.42 22.92 -4.96
N LEU A 44 14.72 22.84 -6.10
CA LEU A 44 14.81 23.82 -7.19
C LEU A 44 13.48 24.61 -7.33
N PRO A 45 13.53 25.85 -7.83
CA PRO A 45 12.60 26.91 -7.44
C PRO A 45 11.30 26.95 -8.24
N ALA A 46 10.27 27.50 -7.59
CA ALA A 46 8.93 27.68 -8.11
C ALA A 46 8.85 28.70 -9.26
N ALA A 47 8.50 28.23 -10.46
CA ALA A 47 8.07 29.08 -11.56
C ALA A 47 6.53 29.15 -11.62
N ARG A 48 5.99 30.35 -11.37
CA ARG A 48 4.56 30.68 -11.54
C ARG A 48 4.24 30.78 -13.04
N GLY A 49 3.41 29.87 -13.53
CA GLY A 49 2.76 29.97 -14.84
C GLY A 49 1.47 29.15 -14.83
N ARG A 50 0.31 29.78 -15.04
CA ARG A 50 -0.98 29.08 -15.17
C ARG A 50 -0.92 28.13 -16.38
N PRO A 51 -1.23 26.83 -16.25
CA PRO A 51 -1.39 26.00 -17.42
C PRO A 51 -2.80 26.21 -18.02
N SER A 52 -2.81 26.65 -19.26
CA SER A 52 -3.97 26.62 -20.16
C SER A 52 -4.45 25.18 -20.37
N ARG A 53 -5.77 24.98 -20.37
CA ARG A 53 -6.43 23.68 -20.62
C ARG A 53 -5.90 23.05 -21.92
N PRO A 54 -5.36 21.82 -21.89
CA PRO A 54 -5.09 21.10 -23.13
C PRO A 54 -6.41 20.61 -23.74
N ARG A 55 -6.51 20.76 -25.06
CA ARG A 55 -7.63 20.29 -25.88
C ARG A 55 -7.80 18.77 -25.75
N ARG A 56 -9.06 18.36 -25.62
CA ARG A 56 -9.55 16.97 -25.70
C ARG A 56 -9.24 16.40 -27.09
N THR A 57 -8.13 15.69 -27.23
CA THR A 57 -7.86 14.83 -28.39
C THR A 57 -6.93 13.71 -27.94
N ALA A 58 -7.24 12.48 -28.32
CA ALA A 58 -6.52 11.24 -28.00
C ALA A 58 -6.78 10.66 -26.59
N ILE A 59 -8.02 10.24 -26.34
CA ILE A 59 -8.23 8.96 -25.65
C ILE A 59 -7.74 7.91 -26.64
N ASP A 60 -6.45 7.56 -26.58
CA ASP A 60 -5.86 6.54 -27.44
C ASP A 60 -6.59 5.20 -27.23
N THR A 61 -7.28 4.83 -28.30
CA THR A 61 -7.86 3.58 -28.84
C THR A 61 -7.33 2.21 -28.38
N HIS A 62 -6.74 2.08 -27.19
CA HIS A 62 -6.25 0.81 -26.62
C HIS A 62 -6.98 0.42 -25.32
N GLY A 63 -7.94 1.24 -24.87
CA GLY A 63 -8.82 0.96 -23.74
C GLY A 63 -9.85 -0.14 -24.00
N SER A 64 -10.37 -0.21 -25.22
CA SER A 64 -11.64 -0.87 -25.61
C SER A 64 -11.57 -2.38 -25.84
N ARG A 65 -10.39 -3.00 -25.72
CA ARG A 65 -10.21 -4.36 -26.27
C ARG A 65 -10.76 -5.50 -25.40
N LEU A 66 -11.06 -5.36 -24.10
CA LEU A 66 -11.53 -6.54 -23.34
C LEU A 66 -12.99 -6.93 -23.66
N GLY A 67 -13.87 -5.96 -23.91
CA GLY A 67 -15.25 -6.23 -24.34
C GLY A 67 -15.36 -6.92 -25.68
N LEU A 68 -14.48 -6.53 -26.61
CA LEU A 68 -14.35 -7.12 -27.94
C LEU A 68 -13.43 -8.35 -27.97
N ALA A 69 -12.59 -8.55 -26.95
CA ALA A 69 -11.61 -9.65 -26.93
C ALA A 69 -12.22 -11.01 -26.59
N ASN A 70 -13.46 -11.05 -26.11
CA ASN A 70 -14.16 -12.32 -25.92
C ASN A 70 -14.76 -12.87 -27.25
N THR A 71 -14.33 -12.32 -28.39
CA THR A 71 -14.64 -12.85 -29.70
C THR A 71 -13.46 -13.68 -30.20
N ARG A 72 -13.75 -14.85 -30.82
CA ARG A 72 -12.73 -15.74 -31.41
C ARG A 72 -11.85 -15.08 -32.49
N TRP A 73 -12.18 -13.85 -32.89
CA TRP A 73 -11.48 -13.06 -33.91
C TRP A 73 -10.43 -12.09 -33.32
N SER A 74 -10.31 -12.02 -32.00
CA SER A 74 -9.29 -11.20 -31.33
C SER A 74 -7.90 -11.83 -31.48
N PHE A 75 -6.90 -11.03 -31.85
CA PHE A 75 -5.49 -11.45 -31.82
C PHE A 75 -5.07 -12.02 -30.45
N TRP A 76 -5.64 -11.48 -29.36
CA TRP A 76 -5.33 -11.89 -27.99
C TRP A 76 -6.25 -13.01 -27.45
N TRP A 77 -7.11 -13.59 -28.28
CA TRP A 77 -8.08 -14.60 -27.85
C TRP A 77 -7.43 -15.78 -27.11
N LEU A 78 -6.31 -16.31 -27.63
CA LEU A 78 -5.62 -17.43 -26.99
C LEU A 78 -5.11 -17.08 -25.59
N TYR A 79 -4.55 -15.90 -25.41
CA TYR A 79 -4.11 -15.45 -24.09
C TYR A 79 -5.30 -15.23 -23.14
N ILE A 80 -6.32 -14.52 -23.61
CA ILE A 80 -7.48 -14.14 -22.77
C ILE A 80 -8.31 -15.36 -22.37
N SER A 81 -8.42 -16.36 -23.25
CA SER A 81 -9.08 -17.64 -22.94
C SER A 81 -8.30 -18.53 -21.99
N ASN A 82 -7.01 -18.25 -21.75
CA ASN A 82 -6.20 -18.93 -20.72
C ASN A 82 -6.14 -18.15 -19.40
N LEU A 83 -6.75 -16.97 -19.30
CA LEU A 83 -6.86 -16.27 -18.03
C LEU A 83 -7.83 -17.00 -17.09
N PRO A 84 -7.64 -16.89 -15.77
CA PRO A 84 -8.57 -17.44 -14.79
C PRO A 84 -10.00 -16.96 -15.03
N GLU A 85 -10.95 -17.89 -14.99
CA GLU A 85 -12.39 -17.58 -15.04
C GLU A 85 -12.84 -16.83 -13.78
N THR A 86 -12.21 -17.11 -12.64
CA THR A 86 -12.48 -16.48 -11.34
C THR A 86 -11.18 -16.17 -10.60
N TYR A 87 -11.26 -15.22 -9.65
CA TYR A 87 -10.14 -14.79 -8.83
C TYR A 87 -10.53 -14.83 -7.35
N SER A 88 -9.54 -14.99 -6.47
CA SER A 88 -9.72 -15.04 -5.02
C SER A 88 -9.59 -13.66 -4.35
N VAL A 89 -9.90 -12.58 -5.08
CA VAL A 89 -9.93 -11.22 -4.53
C VAL A 89 -11.29 -10.93 -3.87
N PRO A 90 -11.37 -10.03 -2.86
CA PRO A 90 -12.59 -9.83 -2.09
C PRO A 90 -13.86 -9.47 -2.87
N ILE A 91 -13.77 -8.84 -4.03
CA ILE A 91 -14.98 -8.54 -4.84
C ILE A 91 -15.79 -9.80 -5.21
N PHE A 92 -15.15 -10.98 -5.24
CA PHE A 92 -15.81 -12.26 -5.51
C PHE A 92 -16.17 -13.05 -4.26
N PHE A 93 -15.90 -12.52 -3.06
CA PHE A 93 -16.23 -13.21 -1.83
C PHE A 93 -17.74 -13.21 -1.59
N PRO A 94 -18.30 -14.31 -1.06
CA PRO A 94 -19.60 -14.30 -0.43
C PRO A 94 -19.70 -13.20 0.64
N GLY A 95 -20.90 -12.65 0.83
CA GLY A 95 -21.10 -11.56 1.80
C GLY A 95 -20.74 -11.94 3.24
N GLU A 96 -20.80 -13.22 3.60
CA GLU A 96 -20.32 -13.75 4.88
C GLU A 96 -18.79 -13.73 4.99
N ASP A 97 -18.07 -14.04 3.92
CA ASP A 97 -16.61 -14.02 3.89
C ASP A 97 -16.03 -12.61 3.91
N ILE A 98 -16.73 -11.65 3.28
CA ILE A 98 -16.42 -10.23 3.43
C ILE A 98 -16.50 -9.81 4.91
N LYS A 99 -17.53 -10.27 5.63
CA LYS A 99 -17.64 -10.00 7.08
C LYS A 99 -16.55 -10.71 7.87
N ASN A 100 -16.10 -11.88 7.41
CA ASN A 100 -15.02 -12.63 8.06
C ASN A 100 -13.65 -11.96 7.96
N LEU A 101 -13.43 -10.99 7.06
CA LEU A 101 -12.20 -10.20 7.03
C LEU A 101 -11.98 -9.39 8.32
N GLN A 102 -13.07 -8.96 8.97
CA GLN A 102 -13.06 -8.28 10.28
C GLN A 102 -12.06 -7.11 10.38
N TYR A 103 -11.79 -6.42 9.28
CA TYR A 103 -10.79 -5.36 9.21
C TYR A 103 -11.31 -4.18 8.38
N ALA A 104 -11.74 -3.13 9.07
CA ALA A 104 -12.44 -1.99 8.48
C ALA A 104 -11.66 -1.23 7.39
N PRO A 105 -10.33 -0.98 7.53
CA PRO A 105 -9.59 -0.21 6.52
C PRO A 105 -9.65 -0.83 5.12
N LEU A 106 -9.52 -2.16 5.02
CA LEU A 106 -9.61 -2.90 3.76
C LEU A 106 -11.00 -2.79 3.13
N LEU A 107 -12.05 -2.98 3.93
CA LEU A 107 -13.44 -2.95 3.47
C LEU A 107 -13.84 -1.57 2.92
N TYR A 108 -13.41 -0.50 3.59
CA TYR A 108 -13.70 0.86 3.15
C TYR A 108 -13.06 1.19 1.80
N GLN A 109 -11.80 0.77 1.58
CA GLN A 109 -11.08 1.03 0.34
C GLN A 109 -11.77 0.38 -0.87
N GLU A 110 -12.14 -0.89 -0.75
CA GLU A 110 -12.70 -1.64 -1.88
C GLU A 110 -14.11 -1.21 -2.26
N CYS A 111 -15.01 -1.02 -1.28
CA CYS A 111 -16.37 -0.58 -1.58
C CYS A 111 -16.40 0.77 -2.29
N ARG A 112 -15.54 1.70 -1.86
CA ARG A 112 -15.46 3.03 -2.47
C ARG A 112 -14.87 2.97 -3.87
N PHE A 113 -13.79 2.22 -4.05
CA PHE A 113 -13.12 2.07 -5.35
C PHE A 113 -14.07 1.55 -6.43
N LEU A 114 -14.82 0.47 -6.14
CA LEU A 114 -15.71 -0.14 -7.13
C LEU A 114 -16.86 0.78 -7.55
N LEU A 115 -17.47 1.48 -6.60
CA LEU A 115 -18.55 2.43 -6.87
C LEU A 115 -18.07 3.61 -7.73
N ASP A 116 -16.88 4.12 -7.46
CA ASP A 116 -16.32 5.23 -8.20
C ASP A 116 -15.87 4.79 -9.60
N PHE A 117 -15.25 3.61 -9.70
CA PHE A 117 -14.81 3.04 -10.98
C PHE A 117 -15.97 2.70 -11.92
N GLU A 118 -17.05 2.09 -11.42
CA GLU A 118 -18.22 1.80 -12.25
C GLU A 118 -18.83 3.09 -12.83
N LYS A 119 -18.92 4.16 -12.02
CA LYS A 119 -19.39 5.47 -12.48
C LYS A 119 -18.47 6.05 -13.53
N GLU A 120 -17.15 5.98 -13.33
CA GLU A 120 -16.17 6.50 -14.27
C GLU A 120 -16.28 5.78 -15.62
N VAL A 121 -16.39 4.46 -15.63
CA VAL A 121 -16.57 3.69 -16.87
C VAL A 121 -17.89 4.05 -17.56
N LYS A 122 -19.00 4.11 -16.83
CA LYS A 122 -20.31 4.49 -17.39
C LYS A 122 -20.30 5.89 -17.99
N ASN A 123 -19.66 6.85 -17.32
CA ASN A 123 -19.51 8.21 -17.83
C ASN A 123 -18.58 8.27 -19.05
N ALA A 124 -17.54 7.44 -19.10
CA ALA A 124 -16.62 7.41 -20.24
C ALA A 124 -17.28 6.86 -21.51
N ILE A 125 -18.28 6.00 -21.38
CA ILE A 125 -18.97 5.36 -22.51
C ILE A 125 -20.33 5.98 -22.84
N SER A 126 -20.84 6.92 -22.03
CA SER A 126 -22.18 7.49 -22.19
C SER A 126 -22.40 8.20 -23.52
N ASP A 127 -21.33 8.73 -24.10
CA ASP A 127 -21.37 9.57 -25.30
C ASP A 127 -21.21 8.76 -26.61
N PHE A 128 -21.03 7.43 -26.51
CA PHE A 128 -20.88 6.57 -27.69
C PHE A 128 -22.24 6.08 -28.21
N ASN A 129 -22.44 6.18 -29.52
CA ASN A 129 -23.56 5.54 -30.20
C ASN A 129 -23.37 4.01 -30.24
N MET A 130 -24.44 3.24 -30.51
CA MET A 130 -24.37 1.76 -30.54
C MET A 130 -23.33 1.22 -31.53
N GLU A 131 -23.16 1.85 -32.69
CA GLU A 131 -22.21 1.41 -33.72
C GLU A 131 -20.74 1.66 -33.34
N ASP A 132 -20.49 2.74 -32.60
CA ASP A 132 -19.16 3.11 -32.11
C ASP A 132 -18.89 2.62 -30.67
N HIS A 133 -19.83 1.85 -30.09
CA HIS A 133 -19.76 1.45 -28.70
C HIS A 133 -18.53 0.55 -28.48
N PRO A 134 -17.61 0.90 -27.56
CA PRO A 134 -16.33 0.20 -27.41
C PRO A 134 -16.45 -1.29 -27.00
N PHE A 135 -17.64 -1.71 -26.57
CA PHE A 135 -17.98 -3.08 -26.18
C PHE A 135 -18.99 -3.73 -27.15
N GLY A 136 -19.16 -3.20 -28.37
CA GLY A 136 -20.08 -3.73 -29.38
C GLY A 136 -21.54 -3.80 -28.89
N GLY A 137 -21.99 -2.77 -28.16
CA GLY A 137 -23.32 -2.71 -27.57
C GLY A 137 -23.59 -3.67 -26.40
N GLN A 138 -22.59 -4.43 -25.92
CA GLN A 138 -22.78 -5.31 -24.76
C GLN A 138 -22.98 -4.53 -23.47
N ASN A 139 -23.86 -5.04 -22.60
CA ASN A 139 -24.11 -4.46 -21.28
C ASN A 139 -22.90 -4.71 -20.36
N ILE A 140 -22.37 -3.63 -19.78
CA ILE A 140 -21.28 -3.68 -18.82
C ILE A 140 -21.89 -3.72 -17.42
N ASN A 141 -21.73 -4.84 -16.73
CA ASN A 141 -22.15 -5.00 -15.35
C ASN A 141 -20.94 -5.02 -14.39
N ALA A 142 -21.22 -4.91 -13.09
CA ALA A 142 -20.21 -4.92 -12.04
C ALA A 142 -19.33 -6.19 -12.07
N SER A 143 -19.90 -7.34 -12.43
CA SER A 143 -19.16 -8.61 -12.51
C SER A 143 -18.10 -8.60 -13.62
N SER A 144 -18.44 -8.12 -14.81
CA SER A 144 -17.50 -8.01 -15.94
C SER A 144 -16.38 -7.00 -15.64
N LEU A 145 -16.71 -5.88 -14.99
CA LEU A 145 -15.73 -4.90 -14.55
C LEU A 145 -14.82 -5.46 -13.44
N GLY A 146 -15.39 -6.17 -12.48
CA GLY A 146 -14.67 -6.86 -11.41
C GLY A 146 -13.67 -7.87 -11.95
N TRP A 147 -14.09 -8.70 -12.91
CA TRP A 147 -13.22 -9.68 -13.55
C TRP A 147 -12.09 -9.00 -14.33
N ALA A 148 -12.43 -8.00 -15.16
CA ALA A 148 -11.43 -7.27 -15.95
C ALA A 148 -10.41 -6.54 -15.05
N MET A 149 -10.87 -5.97 -13.94
CA MET A 149 -9.99 -5.34 -12.94
C MET A 149 -9.05 -6.38 -12.36
N SER A 150 -9.59 -7.48 -11.84
CA SER A 150 -8.83 -8.53 -11.17
C SER A 150 -7.79 -9.16 -12.10
N ALA A 151 -8.13 -9.37 -13.37
CA ALA A 151 -7.20 -9.83 -14.39
C ALA A 151 -6.05 -8.85 -14.59
N VAL A 152 -6.33 -7.55 -14.71
CA VAL A 152 -5.30 -6.54 -14.93
C VAL A 152 -4.45 -6.29 -13.67
N SER A 153 -5.06 -6.19 -12.48
CA SER A 153 -4.32 -5.91 -11.24
C SER A 153 -3.36 -7.03 -10.86
N SER A 154 -3.76 -8.28 -11.09
CA SER A 154 -2.96 -9.44 -10.71
C SER A 154 -1.84 -9.77 -11.69
N ARG A 155 -1.90 -9.28 -12.94
CA ARG A 155 -1.04 -9.76 -14.05
C ARG A 155 -0.33 -8.66 -14.84
N ALA A 156 -0.65 -7.39 -14.63
CA ALA A 156 0.03 -6.30 -15.32
C ALA A 156 1.38 -5.94 -14.68
N PHE A 157 2.38 -5.75 -15.52
CA PHE A 157 3.71 -5.27 -15.15
C PHE A 157 3.87 -3.82 -15.60
N ARG A 158 4.66 -3.04 -14.85
CA ARG A 158 5.02 -1.67 -15.23
C ARG A 158 6.33 -1.73 -16.02
N LEU A 159 6.28 -1.36 -17.29
CA LEU A 159 7.40 -1.43 -18.22
C LEU A 159 7.65 -0.07 -18.87
N TYR A 160 8.82 0.09 -19.49
CA TYR A 160 9.14 1.26 -20.27
C TYR A 160 8.33 1.28 -21.57
N GLY A 161 7.64 2.40 -21.78
CA GLY A 161 6.94 2.74 -23.01
C GLY A 161 7.78 3.67 -23.89
N LYS A 162 7.18 4.76 -24.38
CA LYS A 162 7.87 5.67 -25.30
C LYS A 162 8.95 6.45 -24.56
N LYS A 163 10.11 6.60 -25.21
CA LYS A 163 11.17 7.50 -24.77
C LYS A 163 10.76 8.94 -25.06
N PHE A 164 10.71 9.78 -24.04
CA PHE A 164 10.52 11.21 -24.17
C PHE A 164 11.78 11.88 -24.72
N VAL A 165 11.61 13.06 -25.31
CA VAL A 165 12.73 13.91 -25.80
C VAL A 165 13.74 14.23 -24.70
N THR A 166 13.30 14.21 -23.44
CA THR A 166 14.14 14.39 -22.24
C THR A 166 15.06 13.20 -21.92
N GLY A 167 14.95 12.10 -22.66
CA GLY A 167 15.70 10.87 -22.43
C GLY A 167 15.04 9.89 -21.45
N ALA A 168 14.03 10.32 -20.71
CA ALA A 168 13.25 9.47 -19.80
C ALA A 168 12.21 8.62 -20.56
N TYR A 169 11.90 7.44 -20.05
CA TYR A 169 10.83 6.59 -20.61
C TYR A 169 9.51 6.84 -19.88
N SER A 170 8.38 6.72 -20.59
CA SER A 170 7.06 6.68 -19.96
C SER A 170 6.85 5.32 -19.31
N ASP A 171 6.20 5.26 -18.15
CA ASP A 171 5.76 3.98 -17.60
C ASP A 171 4.43 3.54 -18.20
N VAL A 172 4.37 2.32 -18.71
CA VAL A 172 3.16 1.74 -19.31
C VAL A 172 2.84 0.41 -18.63
N PRO A 173 1.61 0.22 -18.12
CA PRO A 173 1.15 -1.07 -17.61
C PRO A 173 0.89 -2.01 -18.78
N MET A 174 1.51 -3.19 -18.78
CA MET A 174 1.37 -4.22 -19.82
C MET A 174 1.11 -5.59 -19.19
N MET A 175 0.19 -6.35 -19.77
CA MET A 175 0.10 -7.79 -19.47
C MET A 175 1.02 -8.53 -20.41
N LEU A 176 1.84 -9.42 -19.86
CA LEU A 176 2.84 -10.19 -20.59
C LEU A 176 2.41 -11.66 -20.59
N PRO A 177 1.76 -12.15 -21.66
CA PRO A 177 1.36 -13.55 -21.75
C PRO A 177 2.55 -14.47 -21.48
N LEU A 178 2.28 -15.62 -20.83
CA LEU A 178 3.26 -16.60 -20.37
C LEU A 178 4.08 -16.13 -19.15
N ILE A 179 4.60 -14.91 -19.18
CA ILE A 179 5.41 -14.35 -18.07
C ILE A 179 4.55 -14.14 -16.82
N ASP A 180 3.31 -13.67 -17.01
CA ASP A 180 2.32 -13.42 -15.96
C ASP A 180 1.81 -14.68 -15.24
N MET A 181 2.27 -15.87 -15.65
CA MET A 181 2.00 -17.15 -14.97
C MET A 181 2.99 -17.44 -13.83
N CYS A 182 4.10 -16.71 -13.74
CA CYS A 182 5.09 -16.90 -12.68
C CYS A 182 4.55 -16.37 -11.35
N ASN A 183 4.66 -17.17 -10.28
CA ASN A 183 4.16 -16.82 -8.95
C ASN A 183 5.07 -15.85 -8.19
N HIS A 184 4.55 -15.27 -7.10
CA HIS A 184 5.27 -14.38 -6.22
C HIS A 184 6.30 -15.10 -5.33
N SER A 185 7.46 -14.47 -5.12
CA SER A 185 8.39 -14.72 -4.02
C SER A 185 9.13 -13.44 -3.65
N PHE A 186 9.39 -13.23 -2.36
CA PHE A 186 10.32 -12.18 -1.90
C PHE A 186 11.79 -12.52 -2.17
N ASP A 187 12.08 -13.79 -2.47
CA ASP A 187 13.38 -14.30 -2.90
C ASP A 187 13.20 -14.84 -4.34
N PRO A 188 13.11 -13.95 -5.35
CA PRO A 188 12.84 -14.36 -6.72
C PRO A 188 14.05 -15.07 -7.33
N ASN A 189 13.79 -16.04 -8.21
CA ASN A 189 14.81 -16.72 -9.02
C ASN A 189 14.75 -16.34 -10.51
N ALA A 190 13.80 -15.46 -10.86
CA ALA A 190 13.59 -14.90 -12.18
C ALA A 190 13.38 -13.38 -12.11
N ARG A 191 13.73 -12.67 -13.19
CA ARG A 191 13.45 -11.25 -13.38
C ARG A 191 13.07 -10.93 -14.82
N ILE A 192 12.24 -9.90 -14.98
CA ILE A 192 11.86 -9.37 -16.30
C ILE A 192 12.91 -8.33 -16.70
N VAL A 193 13.47 -8.49 -17.90
CA VAL A 193 14.41 -7.54 -18.50
C VAL A 193 13.79 -7.01 -19.77
N GLN A 194 13.77 -5.69 -19.90
CA GLN A 194 13.40 -4.99 -21.11
C GLN A 194 14.66 -4.39 -21.72
N GLU A 195 15.04 -4.84 -22.91
CA GLU A 195 16.24 -4.32 -23.57
C GLU A 195 16.03 -2.87 -24.03
N GLN A 196 17.00 -2.00 -23.75
CA GLN A 196 16.96 -0.60 -24.17
C GLN A 196 17.72 -0.43 -25.49
N GLY A 197 17.10 0.22 -26.48
CA GLY A 197 17.81 0.72 -27.67
C GLY A 197 17.19 0.36 -29.02
N GLU A 198 16.22 -0.55 -29.06
CA GLU A 198 15.54 -0.92 -30.31
C GLU A 198 14.21 -0.18 -30.49
N GLU A 199 13.77 -0.02 -31.75
CA GLU A 199 12.41 0.47 -32.05
C GLU A 199 11.31 -0.48 -31.51
N GLN A 200 11.66 -1.75 -31.27
CA GLN A 200 10.85 -2.76 -30.61
C GLN A 200 11.66 -3.45 -29.51
N PRO A 201 11.54 -3.05 -28.23
CA PRO A 201 12.34 -3.66 -27.17
C PRO A 201 11.96 -5.13 -26.96
N GLU A 202 12.94 -6.03 -27.03
CA GLU A 202 12.74 -7.42 -26.65
C GLU A 202 12.50 -7.53 -25.13
N MET A 203 11.54 -8.39 -24.77
CA MET A 203 11.19 -8.70 -23.39
C MET A 203 11.74 -10.08 -23.06
N LEU A 204 12.73 -10.14 -22.16
CA LEU A 204 13.39 -11.38 -21.78
C LEU A 204 13.09 -11.71 -20.32
N VAL A 205 12.83 -12.99 -20.03
CA VAL A 205 12.84 -13.50 -18.65
C VAL A 205 14.19 -14.17 -18.42
N LYS A 206 14.98 -13.63 -17.49
CA LYS A 206 16.22 -14.28 -17.04
C LYS A 206 15.90 -15.10 -15.81
N ALA A 207 16.18 -16.40 -15.86
CA ALA A 207 15.86 -17.36 -14.81
C ALA A 207 17.05 -18.27 -14.48
N SER A 208 17.05 -18.78 -13.26
CA SER A 208 18.13 -19.65 -12.78
C SER A 208 17.68 -21.07 -12.44
N ASN A 209 16.40 -21.32 -12.11
CA ASN A 209 15.84 -22.63 -11.74
C ASN A 209 14.30 -22.64 -11.82
N ASP A 210 13.68 -23.83 -11.85
CA ASP A 210 12.23 -24.04 -11.76
C ASP A 210 11.76 -24.38 -10.32
N PRO A 211 10.53 -24.01 -9.90
CA PRO A 211 9.58 -23.17 -10.63
C PRO A 211 10.05 -21.71 -10.71
N LEU A 212 9.67 -21.00 -11.77
CA LEU A 212 9.97 -19.58 -11.94
C LEU A 212 9.15 -18.72 -10.98
N LEU A 213 9.85 -17.93 -10.16
CA LEU A 213 9.28 -17.05 -9.15
C LEU A 213 9.76 -15.62 -9.39
N LEU A 214 8.79 -14.70 -9.47
CA LEU A 214 9.00 -13.27 -9.60
C LEU A 214 8.71 -12.57 -8.27
N ASN A 215 9.30 -11.41 -8.05
CA ASN A 215 8.87 -10.53 -6.97
C ASN A 215 7.88 -9.50 -7.53
N TYR A 216 6.61 -9.61 -7.12
CA TYR A 216 5.54 -8.69 -7.51
C TYR A 216 5.66 -7.30 -6.86
N GLY A 217 6.53 -7.17 -5.87
CA GLY A 217 6.76 -5.96 -5.09
C GLY A 217 6.74 -6.24 -3.60
N CYS A 218 7.30 -5.31 -2.83
CA CYS A 218 7.34 -5.36 -1.38
C CYS A 218 6.00 -4.83 -0.80
N LEU A 219 4.90 -5.56 -1.05
CA LEU A 219 3.52 -5.14 -0.78
C LEU A 219 2.99 -5.66 0.58
N SER A 220 2.01 -4.95 1.16
CA SER A 220 1.29 -5.43 2.35
C SER A 220 0.29 -6.54 1.99
N ASN A 221 -0.17 -7.28 3.01
CA ASN A 221 -1.23 -8.28 2.78
C ASN A 221 -2.57 -7.65 2.38
N ASP A 222 -2.77 -6.35 2.64
CA ASP A 222 -3.92 -5.63 2.09
C ASP A 222 -3.84 -5.66 0.57
N LEU A 223 -2.72 -5.23 0.00
CA LEU A 223 -2.55 -5.18 -1.44
C LEU A 223 -2.46 -6.56 -2.08
N PHE A 224 -1.78 -7.54 -1.45
CA PHE A 224 -1.78 -8.92 -1.97
C PHE A 224 -3.18 -9.51 -2.03
N LEU A 225 -4.01 -9.29 -1.01
CA LEU A 225 -5.37 -9.80 -1.01
C LEU A 225 -6.24 -9.08 -2.05
N LEU A 226 -6.13 -7.75 -2.16
CA LEU A 226 -6.98 -6.95 -3.06
C LEU A 226 -6.60 -7.08 -4.54
N ASP A 227 -5.31 -7.21 -4.82
CA ASP A 227 -4.81 -7.13 -6.19
C ASP A 227 -4.53 -8.52 -6.78
N TYR A 228 -4.17 -9.50 -5.94
CA TYR A 228 -3.74 -10.82 -6.35
C TYR A 228 -4.54 -11.98 -5.75
N GLY A 229 -5.31 -11.75 -4.69
CA GLY A 229 -6.19 -12.77 -4.09
C GLY A 229 -5.47 -13.79 -3.23
N PHE A 230 -4.36 -13.41 -2.58
CA PHE A 230 -3.68 -14.26 -1.61
C PHE A 230 -3.11 -13.47 -0.43
N VAL A 231 -2.72 -14.17 0.63
CA VAL A 231 -2.11 -13.60 1.84
C VAL A 231 -0.79 -14.29 2.09
N ILE A 232 0.26 -13.52 2.39
CA ILE A 232 1.57 -14.07 2.72
C ILE A 232 1.69 -14.19 4.25
N PRO A 233 1.92 -15.41 4.79
CA PRO A 233 2.23 -15.59 6.20
C PRO A 233 3.51 -14.85 6.59
N SER A 234 3.50 -14.16 7.74
CA SER A 234 4.67 -13.44 8.27
C SER A 234 5.30 -12.48 7.26
N ASN A 235 4.46 -11.80 6.47
CA ASN A 235 4.90 -10.83 5.47
C ASN A 235 5.60 -9.63 6.13
N ARG A 236 6.91 -9.48 5.85
CA ARG A 236 7.75 -8.40 6.39
C ARG A 236 7.36 -6.98 5.92
N TYR A 237 6.51 -6.87 4.92
CA TYR A 237 5.99 -5.61 4.39
C TYR A 237 4.52 -5.38 4.77
N ASP A 238 3.92 -6.26 5.56
CA ASP A 238 2.56 -6.07 6.01
C ASP A 238 2.46 -4.92 7.02
N THR A 239 1.36 -4.18 6.93
CA THR A 239 1.12 -2.99 7.74
C THR A 239 -0.29 -3.01 8.32
N ILE A 240 -0.46 -2.33 9.44
CA ILE A 240 -1.76 -1.99 10.01
C ILE A 240 -2.03 -0.53 9.75
N GLU A 241 -3.21 -0.24 9.24
CA GLU A 241 -3.69 1.12 9.00
C GLU A 241 -4.43 1.62 10.24
N LEU A 242 -4.01 2.78 10.74
CA LEU A 242 -4.68 3.51 11.81
C LEU A 242 -5.08 4.90 11.30
N LYS A 243 -6.17 5.42 11.86
CA LYS A 243 -6.56 6.81 11.67
C LYS A 243 -5.87 7.67 12.72
N TYR A 244 -5.10 8.66 12.28
CA TYR A 244 -4.62 9.75 13.12
C TYR A 244 -5.81 10.60 13.56
N ASP A 245 -6.15 10.52 14.84
CA ASP A 245 -7.31 11.17 15.43
C ASP A 245 -6.99 11.60 16.87
N GLY A 246 -7.05 12.90 17.14
CA GLY A 246 -6.61 13.45 18.42
C GLY A 246 -7.37 12.89 19.62
N ALA A 247 -8.68 12.64 19.49
CA ALA A 247 -9.48 12.06 20.56
C ALA A 247 -9.12 10.59 20.83
N LEU A 248 -8.83 9.84 19.77
CA LEU A 248 -8.33 8.47 19.90
C LEU A 248 -6.95 8.43 20.59
N LEU A 249 -6.06 9.37 20.24
CA LEU A 249 -4.75 9.51 20.88
C LEU A 249 -4.87 9.88 22.36
N ASP A 250 -5.77 10.80 22.72
CA ASP A 250 -6.07 11.16 24.10
C ASP A 250 -6.55 9.94 24.90
N ALA A 251 -7.51 9.17 24.35
CA ALA A 251 -8.04 7.96 24.98
C ALA A 251 -6.95 6.88 25.18
N ALA A 252 -6.14 6.62 24.15
CA ALA A 252 -5.05 5.66 24.22
C ALA A 252 -3.99 6.06 25.24
N SER A 253 -3.62 7.34 25.27
CA SER A 253 -2.63 7.86 26.20
C SER A 253 -3.10 7.83 27.65
N LEU A 254 -4.38 8.13 27.89
CA LEU A 254 -4.99 8.01 29.20
C LEU A 254 -4.98 6.55 29.69
N ALA A 255 -5.37 5.61 28.82
CA ALA A 255 -5.32 4.18 29.13
C ALA A 255 -3.90 3.69 29.41
N ALA A 256 -2.89 4.30 28.78
CA ALA A 256 -1.48 4.01 29.00
C ALA A 256 -0.87 4.68 30.24
N GLY A 257 -1.65 5.47 30.99
CA GLY A 257 -1.18 6.20 32.18
C GLY A 257 -0.19 7.32 31.87
N VAL A 258 -0.22 7.88 30.66
CA VAL A 258 0.64 8.98 30.25
C VAL A 258 -0.01 10.30 30.64
N SER A 259 0.65 11.09 31.49
CA SER A 259 0.13 12.35 32.00
C SER A 259 0.11 13.46 30.94
N SER A 260 -1.03 14.16 30.86
CA SER A 260 -1.22 15.48 30.24
C SER A 260 -0.81 15.69 28.77
N PRO A 261 -1.21 14.85 27.80
CA PRO A 261 -1.30 15.30 26.42
C PRO A 261 -2.69 15.85 26.11
N ASN A 262 -2.74 16.96 25.38
CA ASN A 262 -3.97 17.46 24.78
C ASN A 262 -3.85 17.27 23.27
N PHE A 263 -3.84 16.01 22.81
CA PHE A 263 -3.65 15.66 21.40
C PHE A 263 -4.79 16.21 20.53
N SER A 264 -6.00 16.31 21.10
CA SER A 264 -7.16 16.92 20.44
C SER A 264 -7.09 18.45 20.30
N SER A 265 -6.25 19.13 21.09
CA SER A 265 -6.13 20.59 21.07
C SER A 265 -4.66 21.04 21.00
N PRO A 266 -3.96 20.79 19.89
CA PRO A 266 -2.55 21.15 19.72
C PRO A 266 -2.33 22.66 19.76
N ALA A 267 -1.25 23.10 20.39
CA ALA A 267 -0.81 24.50 20.40
C ALA A 267 -0.45 24.99 18.98
N PRO A 268 -0.48 26.30 18.70
CA PRO A 268 -0.22 26.83 17.35
C PRO A 268 1.12 26.38 16.73
N TRP A 269 2.19 26.30 17.53
CA TRP A 269 3.50 25.83 17.05
C TRP A 269 3.50 24.31 16.74
N GLN A 270 2.71 23.52 17.49
CA GLN A 270 2.54 22.09 17.21
C GLN A 270 1.74 21.89 15.91
N GLN A 271 0.70 22.70 15.69
CA GLN A 271 -0.08 22.68 14.44
C GLN A 271 0.77 22.97 13.20
N GLU A 272 1.77 23.86 13.31
CA GLU A 272 2.71 24.14 12.22
C GLU A 272 3.52 22.89 11.84
N ILE A 273 4.09 22.19 12.83
CA ILE A 273 4.84 20.94 12.58
C ILE A 273 3.91 19.84 12.08
N LEU A 274 2.70 19.69 12.64
CA LEU A 274 1.72 18.73 12.14
C LEU A 274 1.30 19.01 10.69
N SER A 275 1.26 20.29 10.28
CA SER A 275 1.01 20.67 8.88
C SER A 275 2.16 20.26 7.97
N GLN A 276 3.42 20.40 8.43
CA GLN A 276 4.60 19.88 7.71
C GLN A 276 4.60 18.34 7.61
N LEU A 277 4.00 17.66 8.59
CA LEU A 277 3.76 16.22 8.58
C LEU A 277 2.54 15.82 7.74
N ASN A 278 1.78 16.77 7.19
CA ASN A 278 0.52 16.53 6.47
C ASN A 278 -0.55 15.83 7.34
N LEU A 279 -0.53 16.04 8.66
CA LEU A 279 -1.50 15.52 9.63
C LEU A 279 -2.48 16.59 10.15
N TYR A 280 -2.31 17.84 9.70
CA TYR A 280 -3.15 18.99 10.04
C TYR A 280 -3.29 19.93 8.84
N GLY A 281 -4.37 20.71 8.77
CA GLY A 281 -4.64 21.67 7.69
C GLY A 281 -5.90 21.37 6.88
N GLY A 282 -5.99 21.87 5.65
CA GLY A 282 -7.22 21.85 4.85
C GLY A 282 -7.59 20.47 4.27
N THR A 283 -6.61 19.69 3.85
CA THR A 283 -6.80 18.32 3.31
C THR A 283 -5.72 17.37 3.84
N PRO A 284 -5.70 17.08 5.15
CA PRO A 284 -4.65 16.28 5.76
C PRO A 284 -4.77 14.81 5.38
N ASP A 285 -3.62 14.13 5.29
CA ASP A 285 -3.57 12.67 5.15
C ASP A 285 -3.49 12.03 6.53
N LEU A 286 -4.67 11.78 7.11
CA LEU A 286 -4.80 11.22 8.46
C LEU A 286 -4.54 9.70 8.53
N LYS A 287 -4.22 9.06 7.41
CA LYS A 287 -3.84 7.65 7.42
C LYS A 287 -2.42 7.52 7.94
N VAL A 288 -2.20 6.69 8.96
CA VAL A 288 -0.87 6.33 9.45
C VAL A 288 -0.75 4.81 9.62
N THR A 289 0.47 4.29 9.62
CA THR A 289 0.72 2.85 9.60
C THR A 289 1.65 2.36 10.70
N LEU A 290 1.48 1.10 11.07
CA LEU A 290 2.36 0.34 11.97
C LEU A 290 2.83 -0.95 11.28
N GLY A 291 4.06 -1.35 11.53
CA GLY A 291 4.68 -2.52 10.89
C GLY A 291 5.21 -2.25 9.49
N GLY A 292 5.67 -3.30 8.82
CA GLY A 292 6.39 -3.21 7.55
C GLY A 292 7.88 -2.94 7.77
N PRO A 293 8.55 -2.22 6.86
CA PRO A 293 9.98 -1.93 6.99
C PRO A 293 10.29 -1.01 8.19
N ASP A 294 9.36 -0.12 8.52
CA ASP A 294 9.43 0.77 9.68
C ASP A 294 8.45 0.30 10.76
N LEU A 295 8.92 0.07 11.98
CA LEU A 295 8.05 -0.43 13.07
C LEU A 295 6.84 0.48 13.33
N VAL A 296 7.05 1.80 13.22
CA VAL A 296 6.04 2.84 13.34
C VAL A 296 6.29 3.85 12.23
N GLU A 297 5.23 4.24 11.52
CA GLU A 297 5.36 5.29 10.51
C GLU A 297 5.87 6.59 11.14
N GLY A 298 6.92 7.16 10.55
CA GLY A 298 7.62 8.30 11.13
C GLY A 298 6.74 9.53 11.37
N ARG A 299 5.68 9.73 10.57
CA ARG A 299 4.74 10.84 10.79
C ARG A 299 4.02 10.73 12.14
N LEU A 300 3.55 9.52 12.49
CA LEU A 300 2.90 9.27 13.76
C LEU A 300 3.87 9.47 14.93
N LEU A 301 5.10 8.96 14.80
CA LEU A 301 6.12 9.10 15.82
C LEU A 301 6.50 10.57 16.05
N ALA A 302 6.74 11.32 14.99
CA ALA A 302 7.05 12.75 15.07
C ALA A 302 5.89 13.53 15.70
N ALA A 303 4.65 13.25 15.30
CA ALA A 303 3.47 13.89 15.87
C ALA A 303 3.34 13.64 17.37
N LEU A 304 3.52 12.39 17.83
CA LEU A 304 3.47 12.07 19.26
C LEU A 304 4.57 12.79 20.05
N ARG A 305 5.80 12.82 19.52
CA ARG A 305 6.92 13.55 20.15
C ARG A 305 6.62 15.04 20.30
N VAL A 306 6.07 15.66 19.25
CA VAL A 306 5.68 17.09 19.24
C VAL A 306 4.58 17.36 20.26
N LEU A 307 3.56 16.50 20.31
CA LEU A 307 2.35 16.72 21.10
C LEU A 307 2.52 16.41 22.59
N LEU A 308 3.47 15.53 22.92
CA LEU A 308 3.85 15.23 24.30
C LEU A 308 4.74 16.32 24.92
N GLU A 309 5.14 17.31 24.13
CA GLU A 309 6.10 18.33 24.53
C GLU A 309 5.45 19.69 24.76
N SER A 310 5.89 20.39 25.80
CA SER A 310 5.32 21.69 26.19
C SER A 310 6.14 22.87 25.67
N GLU A 311 7.45 22.68 25.51
CA GLU A 311 8.38 23.73 25.09
C GLU A 311 8.77 23.54 23.62
N SER A 312 8.62 24.60 22.83
CA SER A 312 8.90 24.54 21.39
C SER A 312 10.39 24.31 21.10
N GLU A 313 11.30 24.85 21.92
CA GLU A 313 12.76 24.77 21.71
C GLU A 313 13.30 23.34 21.77
N SER A 314 12.72 22.48 22.61
CA SER A 314 13.16 21.09 22.77
C SER A 314 12.84 20.23 21.54
N VAL A 315 11.85 20.62 20.74
CA VAL A 315 11.50 19.99 19.47
C VAL A 315 12.21 20.65 18.29
N GLN A 316 12.21 21.99 18.23
CA GLN A 316 12.73 22.77 17.10
C GLN A 316 14.24 22.63 16.88
N LYS A 317 14.99 22.22 17.90
CA LYS A 317 16.42 21.90 17.76
C LYS A 317 16.69 20.65 16.90
N HIS A 318 15.68 19.83 16.63
CA HIS A 318 15.78 18.64 15.82
C HIS A 318 15.17 18.85 14.44
N ASP A 319 15.78 18.24 13.43
CA ASP A 319 15.18 18.19 12.11
C ASP A 319 14.02 17.18 12.06
N LEU A 320 13.15 17.32 11.07
CA LEU A 320 11.99 16.46 10.92
C LEU A 320 12.37 15.00 10.64
N SER A 321 13.55 14.76 10.06
CA SER A 321 14.03 13.39 9.78
C SER A 321 14.36 12.65 11.09
N THR A 322 15.03 13.32 12.03
CA THR A 322 15.30 12.80 13.37
C THR A 322 13.99 12.48 14.09
N LEU A 323 13.04 13.43 14.08
CA LEU A 323 11.72 13.25 14.71
C LEU A 323 10.88 12.13 14.10
N LYS A 324 11.12 11.76 12.83
CA LYS A 324 10.43 10.64 12.17
C LYS A 324 11.10 9.28 12.43
N SER A 325 12.35 9.26 12.84
CA SER A 325 13.13 8.02 12.96
C SER A 325 13.11 7.43 14.37
N ILE A 326 13.18 6.10 14.46
CA ILE A 326 13.40 5.38 15.72
C ILE A 326 14.91 5.25 15.96
N SER A 327 15.52 6.26 16.58
CA SER A 327 16.96 6.36 16.84
C SER A 327 17.41 5.70 18.15
N ALA A 328 18.69 5.37 18.25
CA ALA A 328 19.28 4.81 19.48
C ALA A 328 19.25 5.79 20.67
N GLU A 329 19.23 7.08 20.37
CA GLU A 329 19.03 8.16 21.33
C GLU A 329 17.59 8.69 21.21
N ALA A 330 16.98 9.06 22.33
CA ALA A 330 15.62 9.61 22.35
C ALA A 330 15.69 11.14 22.09
N PRO A 331 15.20 11.66 20.95
CA PRO A 331 15.40 13.07 20.57
C PRO A 331 14.82 14.03 21.61
N CYS A 332 13.59 13.79 22.05
CA CYS A 332 12.90 14.60 23.07
C CYS A 332 13.08 14.05 24.50
N GLY A 333 14.09 13.20 24.73
CA GLY A 333 14.36 12.57 26.03
C GLY A 333 13.61 11.25 26.27
N ILE A 334 14.14 10.44 27.18
CA ILE A 334 13.68 9.05 27.42
C ILE A 334 12.22 9.02 27.87
N ALA A 335 11.81 9.89 28.80
CA ALA A 335 10.45 9.91 29.31
C ALA A 335 9.40 10.17 28.20
N ARG A 336 9.69 11.09 27.27
CA ARG A 336 8.80 11.42 26.14
C ARG A 336 8.72 10.29 25.12
N GLU A 337 9.86 9.67 24.84
CA GLU A 337 9.92 8.54 23.94
C GLU A 337 9.14 7.32 24.49
N VAL A 338 9.28 7.05 25.79
CA VAL A 338 8.51 6.01 26.47
C VAL A 338 7.02 6.33 26.47
N ALA A 339 6.63 7.58 26.69
CA ALA A 339 5.25 8.02 26.60
C ALA A 339 4.68 7.80 25.19
N ALA A 340 5.40 8.20 24.13
CA ALA A 340 4.99 7.98 22.75
C ALA A 340 4.78 6.50 22.43
N PHE A 341 5.73 5.64 22.80
CA PHE A 341 5.60 4.19 22.59
C PHE A 341 4.48 3.56 23.41
N ARG A 342 4.24 4.03 24.64
CA ARG A 342 3.10 3.58 25.46
C ARG A 342 1.77 3.96 24.82
N THR A 343 1.64 5.16 24.29
CA THR A 343 0.44 5.60 23.55
C THR A 343 0.22 4.72 22.31
N ILE A 344 1.26 4.42 21.53
CA ILE A 344 1.15 3.51 20.37
C ILE A 344 0.75 2.10 20.79
N ILE A 345 1.34 1.57 21.87
CA ILE A 345 0.94 0.25 22.40
C ILE A 345 -0.54 0.24 22.78
N ALA A 346 -1.04 1.31 23.42
CA ALA A 346 -2.46 1.41 23.74
C ALA A 346 -3.34 1.50 22.48
N LEU A 347 -2.91 2.19 21.42
CA LEU A 347 -3.59 2.16 20.12
C LEU A 347 -3.64 0.74 19.53
N CYS A 348 -2.55 -0.03 19.64
CA CYS A 348 -2.53 -1.43 19.23
C CYS A 348 -3.56 -2.28 20.00
N VAL A 349 -3.68 -2.07 21.32
CA VAL A 349 -4.67 -2.78 22.15
C VAL A 349 -6.08 -2.42 21.71
N ILE A 350 -6.39 -1.14 21.52
CA ILE A 350 -7.69 -0.69 21.00
C ILE A 350 -7.95 -1.30 19.62
N ALA A 351 -6.97 -1.33 18.72
CA ALA A 351 -7.11 -1.94 17.40
C ALA A 351 -7.41 -3.45 17.47
N LEU A 352 -6.80 -4.18 18.41
CA LEU A 352 -7.09 -5.60 18.65
C LEU A 352 -8.52 -5.82 19.17
N GLU A 353 -9.03 -4.93 20.03
CA GLU A 353 -10.40 -5.01 20.55
C GLU A 353 -11.48 -4.86 19.47
N HIS A 354 -11.16 -4.25 18.33
CA HIS A 354 -12.07 -4.17 17.19
C HIS A 354 -12.23 -5.50 16.45
N PHE A 355 -11.36 -6.48 16.68
CA PHE A 355 -11.54 -7.83 16.15
C PHE A 355 -12.47 -8.64 17.08
N PRO A 356 -13.61 -9.13 16.59
CA PRO A 356 -14.55 -9.92 17.41
C PRO A 356 -13.98 -11.26 17.92
N THR A 357 -12.92 -11.75 17.29
CA THR A 357 -12.32 -13.07 17.51
C THR A 357 -10.86 -12.96 17.93
N LYS A 358 -10.37 -13.94 18.67
CA LYS A 358 -8.94 -14.07 19.03
C LYS A 358 -8.19 -14.93 18.02
N ILE A 359 -6.86 -14.80 17.99
CA ILE A 359 -6.00 -15.61 17.10
C ILE A 359 -6.23 -17.12 17.31
N MET A 360 -6.28 -17.59 18.56
CA MET A 360 -6.49 -19.02 18.85
C MET A 360 -7.87 -19.53 18.38
N GLU A 361 -8.90 -18.69 18.44
CA GLU A 361 -10.25 -19.03 17.95
C GLU A 361 -10.22 -19.18 16.43
N ASP A 362 -9.57 -18.24 15.74
CA ASP A 362 -9.40 -18.28 14.28
C ASP A 362 -8.60 -19.50 13.81
N GLU A 363 -7.52 -19.84 14.51
CA GLU A 363 -6.73 -21.04 14.23
C GLU A 363 -7.55 -22.32 14.43
N SER A 364 -8.49 -22.33 15.37
CA SER A 364 -9.43 -23.44 15.53
C SER A 364 -10.39 -23.54 14.34
N MET A 365 -10.96 -22.41 13.91
CA MET A 365 -11.84 -22.36 12.73
C MET A 365 -11.14 -22.88 11.47
N LEU A 366 -9.85 -22.58 11.28
CA LEU A 366 -9.08 -23.09 10.15
C LEU A 366 -8.91 -24.62 10.16
N LYS A 367 -8.94 -25.27 11.33
CA LYS A 367 -8.82 -26.72 11.46
C LYS A 367 -10.11 -27.46 11.13
N GLU A 368 -11.26 -26.79 11.21
CA GLU A 368 -12.58 -27.38 10.96
C GLU A 368 -12.88 -27.61 9.47
N GLY A 369 -12.00 -27.14 8.57
CA GLY A 369 -12.17 -27.31 7.13
C GLY A 369 -13.22 -26.35 6.58
N VAL A 370 -12.82 -25.11 6.32
CA VAL A 370 -13.67 -24.05 5.77
C VAL A 370 -13.45 -23.86 4.26
N PRO A 371 -14.41 -23.27 3.52
CA PRO A 371 -14.22 -22.90 2.11
C PRO A 371 -12.98 -22.04 1.89
N ASP A 372 -12.42 -22.04 0.67
CA ASP A 372 -11.15 -21.34 0.38
C ASP A 372 -11.21 -19.82 0.61
N THR A 373 -12.32 -19.17 0.26
CA THR A 373 -12.53 -17.74 0.50
C THR A 373 -12.63 -17.42 2.00
N THR A 374 -13.33 -18.27 2.75
CA THR A 374 -13.40 -18.19 4.23
C THR A 374 -12.02 -18.40 4.84
N LYS A 375 -11.27 -19.42 4.38
CA LYS A 375 -9.90 -19.71 4.81
C LYS A 375 -8.99 -18.51 4.59
N LEU A 376 -9.09 -17.87 3.42
CA LEU A 376 -8.31 -16.70 3.07
C LEU A 376 -8.66 -15.48 3.95
N ALA A 377 -9.95 -15.24 4.20
CA ALA A 377 -10.41 -14.16 5.08
C ALA A 377 -9.95 -14.35 6.54
N ILE A 378 -10.05 -15.58 7.06
CA ILE A 378 -9.58 -15.92 8.40
C ILE A 378 -8.05 -15.79 8.49
N THR A 379 -7.31 -16.29 7.49
CA THR A 379 -5.85 -16.17 7.43
C THR A 379 -5.43 -14.70 7.42
N PHE A 380 -6.11 -13.86 6.63
CA PHE A 380 -5.86 -12.43 6.59
C PHE A 380 -5.97 -11.77 7.97
N ARG A 381 -7.10 -11.98 8.68
CA ARG A 381 -7.28 -11.37 10.01
C ARG A 381 -6.33 -11.93 11.07
N ILE A 382 -5.91 -13.21 10.97
CA ILE A 382 -4.85 -13.77 11.81
C ILE A 382 -3.55 -13.00 11.59
N GLN A 383 -3.14 -12.78 10.34
CA GLN A 383 -1.90 -12.05 10.03
C GLN A 383 -1.96 -10.62 10.58
N LYS A 384 -3.10 -9.92 10.42
CA LYS A 384 -3.29 -8.58 10.98
C LYS A 384 -3.18 -8.55 12.51
N LYS A 385 -3.85 -9.47 13.21
CA LYS A 385 -3.73 -9.55 14.68
C LYS A 385 -2.31 -9.89 15.12
N SER A 386 -1.65 -10.82 14.43
CA SER A 386 -0.27 -11.22 14.73
C SER A 386 0.70 -10.05 14.57
N LEU A 387 0.54 -9.26 13.49
CA LEU A 387 1.34 -8.07 13.26
C LEU A 387 1.17 -7.04 14.39
N ILE A 388 -0.07 -6.80 14.85
CA ILE A 388 -0.31 -5.89 15.99
C ILE A 388 0.42 -6.38 17.25
N VAL A 389 0.33 -7.69 17.55
CA VAL A 389 1.02 -8.30 18.69
C VAL A 389 2.54 -8.16 18.58
N ASP A 390 3.10 -8.39 17.39
CA ASP A 390 4.53 -8.26 17.13
C ASP A 390 5.01 -6.81 17.32
N VAL A 391 4.27 -5.82 16.79
CA VAL A 391 4.56 -4.41 16.99
C VAL A 391 4.55 -4.04 18.48
N THR A 392 3.52 -4.47 19.22
CA THR A 392 3.42 -4.23 20.68
C THR A 392 4.60 -4.83 21.43
N ARG A 393 5.01 -6.06 21.09
CA ARG A 393 6.16 -6.73 21.71
C ARG A 393 7.45 -5.95 21.45
N ASP A 394 7.64 -5.46 20.23
CA ASP A 394 8.88 -4.80 19.82
C ASP A 394 9.02 -3.41 20.45
N LEU A 395 7.92 -2.65 20.49
CA LEU A 395 7.86 -1.38 21.24
C LEU A 395 8.10 -1.61 22.74
N SER A 396 7.54 -2.68 23.32
CA SER A 396 7.77 -3.02 24.73
C SER A 396 9.24 -3.35 25.01
N ARG A 397 9.92 -4.08 24.11
CA ARG A 397 11.37 -4.32 24.21
C ARG A 397 12.14 -3.01 24.15
N ARG A 398 11.75 -2.09 23.28
CA ARG A 398 12.39 -0.78 23.14
C ARG A 398 12.22 0.09 24.38
N ILE A 399 11.03 0.13 24.99
CA ILE A 399 10.79 0.82 26.26
C ILE A 399 11.72 0.30 27.35
N LYS A 400 11.82 -1.02 27.51
CA LYS A 400 12.70 -1.64 28.52
C LYS A 400 14.17 -1.24 28.33
N TRP A 401 14.62 -1.20 27.07
CA TRP A 401 15.97 -0.78 26.73
C TRP A 401 16.24 0.71 26.97
N LEU A 402 15.27 1.59 26.70
CA LEU A 402 15.42 3.02 26.98
C LEU A 402 15.50 3.29 28.50
N LEU A 403 14.63 2.65 29.28
CA LEU A 403 14.62 2.81 30.74
C LEU A 403 15.90 2.28 31.40
N SER A 404 16.53 1.22 30.85
CA SER A 404 17.80 0.74 31.41
C SER A 404 18.94 1.75 31.21
N LYS A 405 18.95 2.51 30.11
CA LYS A 405 19.94 3.59 29.90
C LYS A 405 19.83 4.72 30.91
N GLU A 406 18.61 5.09 31.27
CA GLU A 406 18.35 6.15 32.25
C GLU A 406 18.93 5.78 33.63
N THR A 407 18.78 4.52 34.04
CA THR A 407 19.34 4.04 35.32
C THR A 407 20.87 3.99 35.37
N VAL A 408 21.54 3.86 34.21
CA VAL A 408 23.01 3.89 34.12
C VAL A 408 23.52 5.32 34.14
N SER A 409 22.85 6.24 33.43
CA SER A 409 23.22 7.66 33.41
C SER A 409 22.97 8.38 34.75
N ALA A 410 22.08 7.87 35.60
CA ALA A 410 21.83 8.41 36.94
C ALA A 410 22.82 7.92 38.02
N LYS A 411 23.72 6.98 37.67
CA LYS A 411 24.70 6.36 38.59
C LYS A 411 26.16 6.69 38.28
N GLY A 412 26.44 7.38 37.19
CA GLY A 412 27.75 7.94 36.83
C GLY A 412 27.70 9.45 36.90
#